data_AF-A0A7S2PPX2-F1
#
_entry.id   AF-A0A7S2PPX2-F1
#
_cell.length_a   1.000
_cell.length_b   1.000
_cell.length_c   1.000
_cell.angle_alpha   90.00
_cell.angle_beta   90.00
_cell.angle_gamma   90.00
#
_symmetry.space_group_name_H-M   'P 1'
#
loop_
_entity.id
_entity.type
_entity.pdbx_description
1 polymer ?
#
loop_
_entity_poly.entity_id
_entity_poly.type
_entity_poly.pdbx_seq_one_letter_code
_entity_poly.pdbx_strand_id
1 'polypeptide(L)'
;DHASAIEASKESANKSNEPSMADKHSFAKLLYRISKEELGKVINDLDEKCPAALSKNAAEDEVEINVDAISSGVFSDVNAYVRKCAGETGGRKKKASADSSANAKKSRKSKS
;
A
#
# COMPACT_ATOMS: atom_id res chain seq x y z
N ASP A 1 -7.46 -4.30 43.55
CA ASP A 1 -8.35 -3.74 42.50
C ASP A 1 -7.74 -2.45 41.96
N HIS A 2 -7.95 -2.13 40.69
CA HIS A 2 -7.23 -1.18 39.79
C HIS A 2 -5.84 -1.65 39.30
N ALA A 3 -5.64 -2.31 38.16
CA ALA A 3 -6.03 -2.09 36.75
C ALA A 3 -5.21 -1.00 36.01
N SER A 4 -4.37 -1.50 35.08
CA SER A 4 -3.99 -1.00 33.74
C SER A 4 -3.35 0.38 33.49
N ALA A 5 -2.31 0.27 32.64
CA ALA A 5 -1.99 1.09 31.48
C ALA A 5 -1.26 2.42 31.71
N ILE A 6 0.07 2.40 31.47
CA ILE A 6 0.77 3.43 30.70
C ILE A 6 1.95 2.77 29.94
N GLU A 7 1.68 2.11 28.81
CA GLU A 7 2.70 1.92 27.77
C GLU A 7 2.75 3.19 26.92
N ALA A 8 3.54 4.16 27.37
CA ALA A 8 3.86 5.33 26.57
C ALA A 8 5.35 5.61 26.74
N SER A 9 6.14 5.21 25.73
CA SER A 9 7.36 5.90 25.28
C SER A 9 8.14 5.04 24.26
N LYS A 10 7.61 4.97 23.04
CA LYS A 10 8.45 4.84 21.83
C LYS A 10 8.29 6.10 20.97
N GLU A 11 8.40 7.26 21.62
CA GLU A 11 8.50 8.56 20.96
C GLU A 11 9.95 9.03 21.11
N SER A 12 10.85 8.52 20.28
CA SER A 12 12.16 9.15 20.07
C SER A 12 12.74 8.72 18.73
N ALA A 13 13.05 9.75 17.93
CA ALA A 13 13.86 9.77 16.72
C ALA A 13 13.14 9.72 15.36
N ASN A 14 12.41 10.78 14.99
CA ASN A 14 12.70 11.52 13.75
C ASN A 14 11.87 12.81 13.63
N LYS A 15 12.44 13.96 13.98
CA LYS A 15 11.88 15.29 13.65
C LYS A 15 12.11 15.67 12.16
N SER A 16 12.39 14.69 11.30
CA SER A 16 12.66 14.83 9.87
C SER A 16 11.78 13.94 9.00
N ASN A 17 10.75 13.30 9.57
CA ASN A 17 9.89 12.32 8.87
C ASN A 17 8.54 12.88 8.41
N GLU A 18 8.13 14.07 8.85
CA GLU A 18 6.83 14.63 8.48
C GLU A 18 6.74 14.82 6.95
N PRO A 19 5.81 14.16 6.25
CA PRO A 19 5.70 14.29 4.82
C PRO A 19 5.26 15.71 4.45
N SER A 20 5.92 16.28 3.43
CA SER A 20 5.55 17.59 2.93
C SER A 20 4.14 17.57 2.33
N MET A 21 3.45 18.72 2.30
CA MET A 21 2.17 18.86 1.60
C MET A 21 2.25 18.42 0.13
N ALA A 22 3.40 18.64 -0.51
CA ALA A 22 3.65 18.16 -1.87
C ALA A 22 3.68 16.63 -1.96
N ASP A 23 4.26 15.97 -0.96
CA ASP A 23 4.31 14.50 -0.88
C ASP A 23 2.93 13.91 -0.59
N LYS A 24 2.18 14.52 0.34
CA LYS A 24 0.78 14.14 0.65
C LYS A 24 -0.10 14.23 -0.60
N HIS A 25 0.02 15.32 -1.36
CA HIS A 25 -0.74 15.50 -2.60
C HIS A 25 -0.30 14.52 -3.70
N SER A 26 0.98 14.20 -3.78
CA SER A 26 1.51 13.21 -4.74
C SER A 26 1.03 11.80 -4.39
N PHE A 27 1.06 11.43 -3.11
CA PHE A 27 0.52 10.17 -2.61
C PHE A 27 -0.96 10.01 -2.99
N ALA A 28 -1.79 11.02 -2.72
CA ALA A 28 -3.21 11.00 -3.08
C ALA A 28 -3.43 10.79 -4.59
N LYS A 29 -2.64 11.46 -5.44
CA LYS A 29 -2.69 11.26 -6.90
C LYS A 29 -2.31 9.85 -7.33
N LEU A 30 -1.33 9.23 -6.66
CA LEU A 30 -0.87 7.90 -6.99
C LEU A 30 -1.89 6.82 -6.62
N LEU A 31 -2.70 7.02 -5.60
CA LEU A 31 -3.80 6.10 -5.26
C LEU A 31 -4.79 5.92 -6.42
N TYR A 32 -5.01 6.95 -7.24
CA TYR A 32 -5.83 6.86 -8.45
C TYR A 32 -5.19 6.09 -9.61
N ARG A 33 -3.91 5.70 -9.49
CA ARG A 33 -3.13 5.06 -10.56
C ARG A 33 -2.82 3.59 -10.31
N ILE A 34 -3.03 3.11 -9.08
CA ILE A 34 -2.80 1.71 -8.71
C ILE A 34 -4.08 0.89 -8.93
N SER A 35 -3.95 -0.43 -8.98
CA SER A 35 -5.10 -1.34 -9.13
C SER A 35 -5.94 -1.42 -7.85
N LYS A 36 -7.17 -1.93 -7.97
CA LYS A 36 -8.07 -2.19 -6.83
C LYS A 36 -7.45 -3.12 -5.78
N GLU A 37 -6.63 -4.09 -6.21
CA GLU A 37 -5.98 -5.05 -5.32
C GLU A 37 -4.87 -4.38 -4.51
N GLU A 38 -4.09 -3.52 -5.15
CA GLU A 38 -3.05 -2.73 -4.50
C GLU A 38 -3.65 -1.69 -3.56
N LEU A 39 -4.74 -1.04 -3.97
CA LEU A 39 -5.48 -0.10 -3.12
C LEU A 39 -6.07 -0.80 -1.89
N GLY A 40 -6.68 -1.98 -2.07
CA GLY A 40 -7.18 -2.79 -0.95
C GLY A 40 -6.07 -3.15 0.05
N LYS A 41 -4.86 -3.45 -0.45
CA LYS A 41 -3.71 -3.67 0.43
C LYS A 41 -3.30 -2.40 1.19
N VAL A 42 -3.28 -1.24 0.53
CA VAL A 42 -2.98 0.05 1.20
C VAL A 42 -3.99 0.34 2.30
N ILE A 43 -5.28 0.11 2.05
CA ILE A 43 -6.34 0.29 3.05
C ILE A 43 -6.12 -0.66 4.23
N ASN A 44 -5.82 -1.93 4.00
CA ASN A 44 -5.52 -2.87 5.10
C ASN A 44 -4.27 -2.45 5.89
N ASP A 45 -3.19 -2.05 5.22
CA ASP A 45 -1.96 -1.58 5.87
C ASP A 45 -2.24 -0.33 6.75
N LEU A 46 -3.10 0.59 6.28
CA LEU A 46 -3.52 1.75 7.04
C LEU A 46 -4.45 1.39 8.21
N ASP A 47 -5.36 0.43 8.05
CA ASP A 47 -6.25 -0.02 9.13
C ASP A 47 -5.49 -0.68 10.28
N GLU A 48 -4.47 -1.49 9.95
CA GLU A 48 -3.65 -2.18 10.94
C GLU A 48 -2.69 -1.24 11.68
N LYS A 49 -2.10 -0.27 10.98
CA LYS A 49 -1.01 0.56 11.51
C LYS A 49 -1.43 1.97 11.91
N CYS A 50 -2.48 2.50 11.31
CA CYS A 50 -2.96 3.87 11.51
C CYS A 50 -4.48 3.98 11.29
N PRO A 51 -5.31 3.30 12.11
CA PRO A 51 -6.76 3.27 11.92
C PRO A 51 -7.40 4.66 12.03
N ALA A 52 -6.77 5.60 12.75
CA ALA A 52 -7.22 6.99 12.85
C ALA A 52 -7.17 7.75 11.49
N ALA A 53 -6.42 7.25 10.51
CA ALA A 53 -6.36 7.81 9.17
C ALA A 53 -7.44 7.26 8.23
N LEU A 54 -8.25 6.30 8.68
CA LEU A 54 -9.32 5.70 7.90
C LEU A 54 -10.68 5.92 8.54
N SER A 55 -11.64 6.35 7.72
CA SER A 55 -13.05 6.32 8.05
C SER A 55 -13.74 5.31 7.13
N LYS A 56 -14.23 4.21 7.71
CA LYS A 56 -14.94 3.15 6.97
C LYS A 56 -16.43 3.36 7.12
N ASN A 57 -17.13 3.59 6.01
CA ASN A 57 -18.59 3.60 5.99
C ASN A 57 -19.10 2.30 5.36
N ALA A 58 -19.44 1.33 6.22
CA ALA A 58 -19.89 0.01 5.79
C ALA A 58 -21.25 0.04 5.06
N ALA A 59 -22.03 1.11 5.20
CA ALA A 59 -23.32 1.24 4.51
C ALA A 59 -23.17 1.57 3.03
N GLU A 60 -22.07 2.22 2.63
CA GLU A 60 -21.87 2.75 1.28
C GLU A 60 -20.71 2.07 0.53
N ASP A 61 -20.04 1.08 1.15
CA ASP A 61 -18.80 0.44 0.65
C ASP A 61 -17.69 1.46 0.34
N GLU A 62 -17.72 2.58 1.06
CA GLU A 62 -16.80 3.71 0.90
C GLU A 62 -15.79 3.77 2.03
N VAL A 63 -14.55 4.12 1.67
CA VAL A 63 -13.44 4.32 2.61
C VAL A 63 -12.85 5.68 2.36
N GLU A 64 -12.84 6.52 3.40
CA GLU A 64 -12.24 7.85 3.37
C GLU A 64 -10.84 7.79 4.01
N ILE A 65 -9.85 8.31 3.29
CA ILE A 65 -8.44 8.33 3.74
C ILE A 65 -8.06 9.76 4.11
N ASN A 66 -7.81 10.01 5.40
CA ASN A 66 -7.31 11.29 5.87
C ASN A 66 -5.77 11.29 5.87
N VAL A 67 -5.17 11.85 4.82
CA VAL A 67 -3.72 11.87 4.62
C VAL A 67 -2.98 12.67 5.70
N ASP A 68 -3.63 13.66 6.32
CA ASP A 68 -3.04 14.44 7.42
C ASP A 68 -3.01 13.68 8.75
N ALA A 69 -3.89 12.69 8.92
CA ALA A 69 -3.92 11.84 10.12
C ALA A 69 -2.96 10.63 10.02
N ILE A 70 -2.32 10.40 8.87
CA ILE A 70 -1.35 9.31 8.70
C ILE A 70 -0.06 9.67 9.43
N SER A 71 0.36 8.81 10.36
CA SER A 71 1.63 8.99 11.05
C SER A 71 2.81 8.92 10.07
N SER A 72 3.83 9.74 10.32
CA SER A 72 4.93 9.95 9.38
C SER A 72 5.68 8.65 9.01
N GLY A 73 5.83 7.72 9.95
CA GLY A 73 6.41 6.40 9.71
C GLY A 73 5.56 5.56 8.76
N VAL A 74 4.26 5.47 9.03
CA VAL A 74 3.31 4.71 8.21
C VAL A 74 3.21 5.32 6.81
N PHE A 75 3.20 6.65 6.71
CA PHE A 75 3.16 7.36 5.44
C PHE A 75 4.33 6.95 4.54
N SER A 76 5.55 6.89 5.08
CA SER A 76 6.73 6.50 4.29
C SER A 76 6.59 5.07 3.74
N ASP A 77 6.11 4.13 4.56
CA ASP A 77 5.93 2.73 4.15
C ASP A 77 4.86 2.60 3.04
N VAL A 78 3.67 3.19 3.24
CA VAL A 78 2.58 3.09 2.26
C VAL A 78 2.90 3.87 0.99
N ASN A 79 3.55 5.04 1.10
CA ASN A 79 3.96 5.83 -0.05
C ASN A 79 5.02 5.11 -0.89
N ALA A 80 5.99 4.43 -0.27
CA ALA A 80 6.96 3.62 -0.98
C ALA A 80 6.29 2.47 -1.76
N TYR A 81 5.30 1.82 -1.17
CA TYR A 81 4.51 0.78 -1.83
C TYR A 81 3.70 1.34 -3.01
N VAL A 82 2.95 2.42 -2.79
CA VAL A 82 2.11 3.05 -3.82
C VAL A 82 2.94 3.54 -5.01
N ARG A 83 4.11 4.14 -4.78
CA ARG A 83 5.01 4.58 -5.86
C ARG A 83 5.57 3.42 -6.69
N LYS A 84 5.84 2.28 -6.03
CA LYS A 84 6.26 1.04 -6.70
C LYS A 84 5.14 0.49 -7.59
N CYS A 85 3.91 0.50 -7.10
CA CYS A 85 2.72 0.05 -7.83
C CYS A 85 2.39 0.97 -9.03
N ALA A 86 2.46 2.29 -8.82
CA ALA A 86 2.19 3.29 -9.86
C ALA A 86 3.28 3.36 -10.96
N GLY A 87 4.36 2.58 -10.84
CA GLY A 87 5.45 2.56 -11.81
C GLY A 87 6.31 3.83 -11.82
N GLU A 88 6.24 4.65 -10.76
CA GLU A 88 6.97 5.92 -10.67
C GLU A 88 8.44 5.74 -10.27
N THR A 89 8.84 4.52 -9.92
CA THR A 89 10.25 4.17 -9.77
C THR A 89 10.91 4.18 -11.16
N GLY A 90 11.42 5.34 -11.55
CA GLY A 90 12.12 5.55 -12.81
C GLY A 90 13.05 4.40 -13.18
N GLY A 91 12.74 3.74 -14.30
CA GLY A 91 13.75 3.08 -15.11
C GLY A 91 14.22 1.67 -14.71
N ARG A 92 13.40 0.81 -14.10
CA ARG A 92 13.72 -0.64 -14.10
C ARG A 92 12.59 -1.49 -14.67
N LYS A 93 12.70 -1.75 -15.98
CA LYS A 93 12.16 -2.96 -16.60
C LYS A 93 12.52 -4.17 -15.72
N LYS A 94 11.53 -4.85 -15.14
CA LYS A 94 11.64 -6.29 -14.90
C LYS A 94 10.33 -6.97 -15.24
N LYS A 95 10.43 -7.76 -16.32
CA LYS A 95 9.44 -8.70 -16.82
C LYS A 95 8.94 -9.66 -15.73
N ALA A 96 7.74 -10.16 -16.02
CA ALA A 96 7.23 -11.50 -15.74
C ALA A 96 6.45 -11.70 -14.43
N SER A 97 5.13 -11.61 -14.56
CA SER A 97 4.27 -12.74 -14.21
C SER A 97 3.48 -13.09 -15.48
N ALA A 98 4.04 -14.02 -16.26
CA ALA A 98 3.32 -14.65 -17.34
C ALA A 98 2.25 -15.54 -16.71
N ASP A 99 1.00 -15.10 -16.78
CA ASP A 99 -0.13 -16.00 -16.90
C ASP A 99 0.07 -16.82 -18.19
N SER A 100 0.30 -18.12 -18.03
CA SER A 100 0.34 -19.07 -19.13
C SER A 100 -0.06 -20.44 -18.59
N SER A 101 -1.34 -20.52 -18.25
CA SER A 101 -2.08 -21.77 -18.26
C SER A 101 -2.00 -22.39 -19.66
N ALA A 102 -1.11 -23.36 -19.87
CA ALA A 102 -1.06 -24.12 -21.11
C ALA A 102 -0.86 -25.62 -20.81
N ASN A 103 -1.93 -26.22 -20.32
CA ASN A 103 -2.21 -27.64 -20.46
C ASN A 103 -2.43 -27.94 -21.96
N ALA A 104 -1.45 -28.52 -22.65
CA ALA A 104 -1.63 -29.07 -23.99
C ALA A 104 -0.97 -30.45 -24.11
N LYS A 105 -1.86 -31.45 -24.16
CA LYS A 105 -1.62 -32.88 -24.35
C LYS A 105 -1.00 -33.20 -25.73
N LYS A 106 -0.15 -34.24 -25.75
CA LYS A 106 -0.15 -35.39 -26.70
C LYS A 106 0.49 -35.27 -28.11
N SER A 107 1.55 -36.10 -28.29
CA SER A 107 1.87 -37.00 -29.44
C SER A 107 2.52 -36.52 -30.75
N ARG A 108 3.44 -37.38 -31.24
CA ARG A 108 3.98 -37.68 -32.61
C ARG A 108 5.52 -37.51 -32.66
N LYS A 109 6.38 -38.54 -32.66
CA LYS A 109 6.67 -39.65 -33.61
C LYS A 109 6.92 -39.22 -35.07
N SER A 110 8.20 -39.22 -35.49
CA SER A 110 8.83 -39.73 -36.76
C SER A 110 10.10 -38.91 -37.07
N LYS A 111 11.31 -39.48 -37.00
CA LYS A 111 12.08 -40.13 -38.08
C LYS A 111 12.37 -39.22 -39.29
N SER A 112 13.65 -38.84 -39.45
CA SER A 112 14.39 -38.76 -40.71
C SER A 112 15.87 -38.90 -40.39
#